data_AF-A0A067PJR9-F1
#
_entry.id   AF-A0A067PJR9-F1
#
_cell.length_a   1.000
_cell.length_b   1.000
_cell.length_c   1.000
_cell.angle_alpha   90.00
_cell.angle_beta   90.00
_cell.angle_gamma   90.00
#
_symmetry.space_group_name_H-M   'P 1'
#
loop_
_entity.id
_entity.type
_entity.pdbx_description
1 polymer ?
#
loop_
_entity_poly.entity_id
_entity_poly.type
_entity_poly.pdbx_seq_one_letter_code
_entity_poly.pdbx_strand_id
1 'polypeptide(L)'
;MYGKVLQACGWNITNYNFETLDVSGCSAVSDVLVNFFRDRVHTTQLDLIRKALVTVSNWEKVASFNSSSVNATKVGAAFSIGACRTVDGSVVLDLAYFAIKTTGKIDNVLSYSFGSERVECIINYQSMQLNVSQYINMRPSIENKLSSVSRTIDDLSLEKLTI
;
A
#
# COMPACT_ATOMS: atom_id res chain seq x y z
N MET A 1 4.80 -13.29 -6.76
CA MET A 1 5.51 -13.86 -5.58
C MET A 1 4.79 -13.51 -4.26
N TYR A 2 4.37 -12.26 -4.05
CA TYR A 2 3.71 -11.79 -2.83
C TYR A 2 2.42 -12.53 -2.46
N GLY A 3 1.52 -12.80 -3.41
CA GLY A 3 0.31 -13.58 -3.15
C GLY A 3 0.55 -14.99 -2.61
N LYS A 4 1.61 -15.67 -3.05
CA LYS A 4 1.96 -17.00 -2.50
C LYS A 4 2.37 -16.93 -1.03
N VAL A 5 3.04 -15.84 -0.62
CA VAL A 5 3.43 -15.61 0.77
C VAL A 5 2.19 -15.34 1.62
N LEU A 6 1.28 -14.49 1.15
CA LEU A 6 0.02 -14.20 1.83
C LEU A 6 -0.85 -15.46 1.98
N GLN A 7 -0.98 -16.25 0.91
CA GLN A 7 -1.70 -17.52 0.93
C GLN A 7 -1.06 -18.52 1.90
N ALA A 8 0.27 -18.61 1.92
CA ALA A 8 0.98 -19.42 2.92
C ALA A 8 0.66 -18.95 4.34
N CYS A 9 0.58 -17.63 4.59
CA CYS A 9 0.19 -17.07 5.88
C CYS A 9 -1.31 -17.20 6.23
N GLY A 10 -2.10 -17.92 5.41
CA GLY A 10 -3.51 -18.20 5.66
C GLY A 10 -4.47 -17.17 5.06
N TRP A 11 -4.02 -16.22 4.25
CA TRP A 11 -4.93 -15.32 3.54
C TRP A 11 -5.57 -16.00 2.33
N ASN A 12 -6.90 -16.00 2.24
CA ASN A 12 -7.58 -16.60 1.11
C ASN A 12 -7.56 -15.66 -0.11
N ILE A 13 -6.85 -16.03 -1.18
CA ILE A 13 -6.65 -15.21 -2.38
C ILE A 13 -7.35 -15.84 -3.59
N THR A 14 -8.27 -15.09 -4.20
CA THR A 14 -9.20 -15.61 -5.23
C THR A 14 -8.90 -15.18 -6.68
N ASN A 15 -7.68 -14.68 -6.96
CA ASN A 15 -7.12 -14.18 -8.25
C ASN A 15 -7.02 -12.65 -8.35
N TYR A 16 -5.90 -12.19 -8.94
CA TYR A 16 -5.61 -10.77 -9.16
C TYR A 16 -6.24 -10.29 -10.47
N ASN A 17 -7.31 -9.49 -10.39
CA ASN A 17 -7.91 -8.79 -11.51
C ASN A 17 -7.45 -7.33 -11.53
N PHE A 18 -6.81 -6.90 -12.61
CA PHE A 18 -6.35 -5.52 -12.76
C PHE A 18 -7.33 -4.73 -13.60
N GLU A 19 -7.64 -3.52 -13.17
CA GLU A 19 -8.47 -2.56 -13.90
C GLU A 19 -7.74 -1.23 -14.07
N THR A 20 -8.02 -0.53 -15.17
CA THR A 20 -7.52 0.84 -15.37
C THR A 20 -8.50 1.82 -14.74
N LEU A 21 -8.02 2.67 -13.85
CA LEU A 21 -8.81 3.73 -13.23
C LEU A 21 -8.90 4.95 -14.15
N ASP A 22 -10.07 5.57 -14.16
CA ASP A 22 -10.21 6.92 -14.68
C ASP A 22 -9.55 7.90 -13.69
N VAL A 23 -8.57 8.64 -14.18
CA VAL A 23 -7.84 9.67 -13.43
C VAL A 23 -8.28 11.08 -13.82
N SER A 24 -9.34 11.21 -14.62
CA SER A 24 -9.91 12.51 -14.96
C SER A 24 -10.31 13.28 -13.70
N GLY A 25 -9.90 14.56 -13.63
CA GLY A 25 -10.12 15.39 -12.45
C GLY A 25 -9.19 15.13 -11.25
N CYS A 26 -8.24 14.19 -11.35
CA CYS A 26 -7.18 14.03 -10.37
C CYS A 26 -5.97 14.88 -10.76
N SER A 27 -5.33 15.51 -9.77
CA SER A 27 -4.11 16.31 -9.95
C SER A 27 -2.85 15.59 -9.44
N ALA A 28 -3.01 14.52 -8.65
CA ALA A 28 -1.91 13.76 -8.08
C ALA A 28 -2.31 12.31 -7.76
N VAL A 29 -1.32 11.45 -7.48
CA VAL A 29 -1.54 10.07 -7.01
C VAL A 29 -2.35 10.04 -5.70
N SER A 30 -2.16 11.03 -4.82
CA SER A 30 -2.95 11.16 -3.59
C SER A 30 -4.45 11.29 -3.86
N ASP A 31 -4.84 11.99 -4.93
CA ASP A 31 -6.26 12.17 -5.30
C ASP A 31 -6.85 10.85 -5.78
N VAL A 32 -6.09 10.08 -6.57
CA VAL A 32 -6.48 8.75 -7.02
C VAL A 32 -6.72 7.82 -5.84
N LEU A 33 -5.81 7.83 -4.84
CA LEU A 33 -5.96 7.03 -3.63
C LEU A 33 -7.18 7.44 -2.82
N VAL A 34 -7.37 8.73 -2.58
CA VAL A 34 -8.53 9.25 -1.83
C VAL A 34 -9.84 8.91 -2.55
N ASN A 35 -9.90 9.07 -3.87
CA ASN A 35 -11.07 8.74 -4.67
C ASN A 35 -11.36 7.23 -4.63
N PHE A 36 -10.33 6.40 -4.74
CA PHE A 36 -10.47 4.95 -4.65
C PHE A 36 -11.08 4.52 -3.30
N PHE A 37 -10.59 5.08 -2.19
CA PHE A 37 -11.06 4.71 -0.85
C PHE A 37 -12.41 5.33 -0.48
N ARG A 38 -12.78 6.46 -1.08
CA ARG A 38 -13.98 7.23 -0.74
C ARG A 38 -15.25 6.39 -0.61
N ASP A 39 -15.45 5.45 -1.53
CA ASP A 39 -16.68 4.65 -1.60
C ASP A 39 -16.55 3.31 -0.85
N ARG A 40 -15.38 3.03 -0.28
CA ARG A 40 -15.03 1.73 0.33
C ARG A 40 -14.80 1.81 1.83
N VAL A 41 -14.70 3.01 2.38
CA VAL A 41 -14.42 3.25 3.80
C VAL A 41 -15.42 4.26 4.36
N HIS A 42 -15.67 4.19 5.67
CA HIS A 42 -16.45 5.22 6.33
C HIS A 42 -15.72 6.57 6.30
N THR A 43 -16.47 7.68 6.30
CA THR A 43 -15.91 9.05 6.20
C THR A 43 -14.80 9.34 7.22
N THR A 44 -14.95 8.87 8.46
CA THR A 44 -13.92 9.04 9.50
C THR A 44 -12.62 8.29 9.19
N GLN A 45 -12.69 7.15 8.49
CA GLN A 45 -11.53 6.39 8.03
C GLN A 45 -10.89 7.07 6.82
N LEU A 46 -11.68 7.69 5.95
CA LEU A 46 -11.17 8.46 4.81
C LEU A 46 -10.31 9.64 5.27
N ASP A 47 -10.70 10.32 6.35
CA ASP A 47 -9.91 11.41 6.93
C ASP A 47 -8.60 10.92 7.56
N LEU A 48 -8.62 9.73 8.17
CA LEU A 48 -7.39 9.08 8.65
C LEU A 48 -6.46 8.72 7.49
N ILE A 49 -6.99 8.22 6.38
CA ILE A 49 -6.22 7.93 5.16
C ILE A 49 -5.59 9.21 4.61
N ARG A 50 -6.35 10.31 4.52
CA ARG A 50 -5.81 11.60 4.08
C ARG A 50 -4.67 12.08 4.97
N LYS A 51 -4.86 12.02 6.29
CA LYS A 51 -3.81 12.39 7.26
C LYS A 51 -2.57 11.52 7.11
N ALA A 52 -2.74 10.20 6.98
CA ALA A 52 -1.63 9.27 6.76
C ALA A 52 -0.87 9.56 5.46
N LEU A 53 -1.57 9.84 4.36
CA LEU A 53 -0.95 10.19 3.08
C LEU A 53 -0.11 11.47 3.19
N VAL A 54 -0.62 12.51 3.86
CA VAL A 54 0.13 13.75 4.12
C VAL A 54 1.35 13.51 5.01
N THR A 55 1.22 12.67 6.04
CA THR A 55 2.35 12.33 6.91
C THR A 55 3.43 11.56 6.16
N VAL A 56 3.05 10.59 5.32
CA VAL A 56 3.98 9.77 4.55
C VAL A 56 4.62 10.57 3.40
N SER A 57 3.90 11.50 2.77
CA SER A 57 4.47 12.38 1.74
C SER A 57 5.53 13.34 2.28
N ASN A 58 5.45 13.71 3.56
CA ASN A 58 6.40 14.58 4.24
C ASN A 58 7.60 13.83 4.86
N TRP A 59 7.64 12.51 4.74
CA TRP A 59 8.69 11.70 5.33
C TRP A 59 9.87 11.60 4.34
N GLU A 60 10.91 12.41 4.54
CA GLU A 60 12.12 12.48 3.67
C GLU A 60 12.85 11.13 3.49
N LYS A 61 12.53 10.12 4.31
CA LYS A 61 13.10 8.76 4.28
C LYS A 61 12.12 7.64 3.92
N VAL A 62 11.11 7.86 3.07
CA VAL A 62 10.38 6.73 2.45
C VAL A 62 11.23 6.15 1.31
N ALA A 63 12.45 5.73 1.63
CA ALA A 63 13.39 5.13 0.69
C ALA A 63 12.89 3.77 0.13
N SER A 64 11.82 3.21 0.70
CA SER A 64 11.20 1.93 0.35
C SER A 64 10.01 2.01 -0.61
N PHE A 65 9.54 3.21 -0.97
CA PHE A 65 8.55 3.39 -2.06
C PHE A 65 9.20 3.90 -3.37
N ASN A 66 10.53 4.01 -3.39
CA ASN A 66 11.30 4.30 -4.59
C ASN A 66 11.41 3.06 -5.47
N SER A 67 10.51 2.92 -6.45
CA SER A 67 10.77 2.07 -7.59
C SER A 67 11.74 2.80 -8.52
N SER A 68 13.03 2.46 -8.45
CA SER A 68 14.02 2.82 -9.45
C SER A 68 13.79 2.04 -10.75
N SER A 69 12.77 2.40 -11.54
CA SER A 69 12.70 1.93 -12.93
C SER A 69 13.47 2.88 -13.82
N VAL A 70 14.76 2.57 -14.00
CA VAL A 70 15.63 3.22 -14.99
C VAL A 70 15.27 2.66 -16.36
N ASN A 71 14.81 3.55 -17.25
CA ASN A 71 14.62 3.45 -18.69
C ASN A 71 13.28 2.96 -19.27
N ALA A 72 12.65 3.93 -19.93
CA ALA A 72 11.96 3.89 -21.22
C ALA A 72 10.82 2.86 -21.40
N THR A 73 9.60 3.42 -21.41
CA THR A 73 8.32 2.83 -21.83
C THR A 73 7.67 1.79 -20.90
N LYS A 74 6.69 2.29 -20.12
CA LYS A 74 5.52 1.58 -19.54
C LYS A 74 5.71 0.80 -18.23
N VAL A 75 6.03 1.48 -17.13
CA VAL A 75 5.39 1.49 -15.79
C VAL A 75 6.27 2.42 -14.96
N GLY A 76 5.78 3.63 -14.69
CA GLY A 76 6.55 4.70 -14.04
C GLY A 76 6.76 4.47 -12.54
N ALA A 77 5.87 3.73 -11.89
CA ALA A 77 6.04 3.20 -10.55
C ALA A 77 4.92 2.23 -10.15
N ALA A 78 5.14 1.39 -9.15
CA ALA A 78 4.09 0.59 -8.55
C ALA A 78 4.27 0.41 -7.04
N PHE A 79 3.16 0.35 -6.31
CA PHE A 79 3.15 0.19 -4.86
C PHE A 79 1.89 -0.54 -4.39
N SER A 80 1.90 -1.00 -3.14
CA SER A 80 0.72 -1.62 -2.52
C SER A 80 0.42 -0.98 -1.17
N ILE A 81 -0.85 -0.85 -0.84
CA ILE A 81 -1.35 -0.41 0.46
C ILE A 81 -2.35 -1.45 0.97
N GLY A 82 -2.26 -1.79 2.26
CA GLY A 82 -3.17 -2.74 2.88
C GLY A 82 -3.56 -2.32 4.28
N ALA A 83 -4.77 -2.70 4.68
CA ALA A 83 -5.30 -2.47 6.02
C ALA A 83 -6.02 -3.72 6.53
N CYS A 84 -5.78 -4.07 7.79
CA CYS A 84 -6.53 -5.13 8.46
C CYS A 84 -7.70 -4.53 9.24
N ARG A 85 -8.84 -5.19 9.21
CA ARG A 85 -10.02 -4.87 10.03
C ARG A 85 -10.68 -6.15 10.54
N THR A 86 -11.53 -6.00 11.55
CA THR A 86 -12.38 -7.09 12.06
C THR A 86 -13.79 -6.90 11.54
N VAL A 87 -14.38 -7.97 11.02
CA VAL A 87 -15.76 -8.02 10.51
C VAL A 87 -16.40 -9.29 11.07
N ASP A 88 -17.45 -9.14 11.88
CA ASP A 88 -18.17 -10.26 12.48
C ASP A 88 -17.24 -11.29 13.17
N GLY A 89 -16.24 -10.78 13.90
CA GLY A 89 -15.25 -11.60 14.61
C GLY A 89 -14.14 -12.20 13.72
N SER A 90 -14.19 -11.99 12.40
CA SER A 90 -13.16 -12.44 11.45
C SER A 90 -12.18 -11.32 11.11
N VAL A 91 -10.90 -11.65 10.96
CA VAL A 91 -9.88 -10.71 10.47
C VAL A 91 -9.89 -10.69 8.95
N VAL A 92 -10.04 -9.49 8.38
CA VAL A 92 -10.04 -9.23 6.94
C VAL A 92 -8.90 -8.27 6.61
N LEU A 93 -8.12 -8.60 5.59
CA LEU A 93 -7.12 -7.73 4.98
C LEU A 93 -7.69 -7.18 3.68
N ASP A 94 -7.86 -5.87 3.61
CA ASP A 94 -8.10 -5.17 2.35
C ASP A 94 -6.74 -4.74 1.79
N LEU A 95 -6.38 -5.21 0.60
CA LEU A 95 -5.12 -4.93 -0.07
C LEU A 95 -5.40 -4.33 -1.45
N ALA A 96 -4.75 -3.21 -1.74
CA ALA A 96 -4.74 -2.59 -3.06
C ALA A 96 -3.31 -2.54 -3.60
N TYR A 97 -3.15 -2.87 -4.87
CA TYR A 97 -1.94 -2.66 -5.65
C TYR A 97 -2.21 -1.61 -6.71
N PHE A 98 -1.33 -0.62 -6.80
CA PHE A 98 -1.40 0.47 -7.75
C PHE A 98 -0.16 0.45 -8.65
N ALA A 99 -0.37 0.66 -9.95
CA ALA A 99 0.68 0.93 -10.91
C ALA A 99 0.36 2.22 -11.68
N ILE A 100 1.33 3.13 -11.71
CA ILE A 100 1.25 4.39 -12.45
C ILE A 100 2.10 4.25 -13.70
N LYS A 101 1.50 4.48 -14.87
CA LYS A 101 2.19 4.59 -16.15
C LYS A 101 2.14 6.04 -16.58
N THR A 102 3.31 6.62 -16.83
CA THR A 102 3.45 8.00 -17.26
C THR A 102 4.68 8.12 -18.16
N THR A 103 4.72 9.18 -18.98
CA THR A 103 5.93 9.59 -19.71
C THR A 103 6.81 10.54 -18.87
N GLY A 104 6.30 11.07 -17.76
CA GLY A 104 7.06 11.86 -16.81
C GLY A 104 7.98 11.01 -15.93
N LYS A 105 9.02 11.63 -15.37
CA LYS A 105 9.89 10.99 -14.38
C LYS A 105 9.20 11.01 -13.01
N ILE A 106 9.07 9.85 -12.36
CA ILE A 106 8.55 9.75 -10.99
C ILE A 106 9.73 9.61 -10.03
N ASP A 107 9.99 10.65 -9.24
CA ASP A 107 11.00 10.60 -8.16
C ASP A 107 10.40 10.11 -6.84
N ASN A 108 9.11 10.37 -6.59
CA ASN A 108 8.36 9.86 -5.44
C ASN A 108 6.90 9.65 -5.85
N VAL A 109 6.42 8.41 -5.75
CA VAL A 109 5.10 8.01 -6.25
C VAL A 109 3.96 8.66 -5.49
N LEU A 110 4.05 8.74 -4.16
CA LEU A 110 2.95 9.23 -3.33
C LEU A 110 2.78 10.75 -3.41
N SER A 111 3.86 11.47 -3.67
CA SER A 111 3.85 12.93 -3.89
C SER A 111 3.84 13.31 -5.38
N TYR A 112 3.69 12.34 -6.29
CA TYR A 112 3.71 12.62 -7.72
C TYR A 112 2.45 13.39 -8.12
N SER A 113 2.66 14.61 -8.62
CA SER A 113 1.62 15.45 -9.22
C SER A 113 1.59 15.20 -10.72
N PHE A 114 0.40 15.10 -11.28
CA PHE A 114 0.18 14.94 -12.71
C PHE A 114 0.41 16.30 -13.39
N GLY A 115 1.40 16.36 -14.27
CA GLY A 115 1.63 17.50 -15.15
C GLY A 115 0.78 17.42 -16.42
N SER A 116 1.34 17.85 -17.55
CA SER A 116 0.67 17.75 -18.86
C SER A 116 0.87 16.40 -19.55
N GLU A 117 1.63 15.48 -18.93
CA GLU A 117 1.90 14.17 -19.47
C GLU A 117 0.70 13.21 -19.41
N ARG A 118 0.71 12.20 -20.28
CA ARG A 118 -0.30 11.15 -20.27
C ARG A 118 -0.06 10.23 -19.07
N VAL A 119 -1.02 10.19 -18.15
CA VAL A 119 -1.03 9.31 -16.98
C VAL A 119 -2.10 8.23 -17.13
N GLU A 120 -1.74 7.00 -16.81
CA GLU A 120 -2.65 5.86 -16.67
C GLU A 120 -2.40 5.23 -15.29
N CYS A 121 -3.45 5.08 -14.48
CA CYS A 121 -3.39 4.37 -13.21
C CYS A 121 -4.08 3.01 -13.35
N ILE A 122 -3.40 1.95 -12.94
CA ILE A 122 -3.92 0.59 -12.91
C ILE A 122 -4.00 0.16 -11.46
N ILE A 123 -5.11 -0.47 -11.09
CA ILE A 123 -5.32 -0.99 -9.74
C ILE A 123 -5.68 -2.47 -9.78
N ASN A 124 -5.28 -3.19 -8.74
CA ASN A 124 -5.94 -4.40 -8.30
C ASN A 124 -6.33 -4.23 -6.82
N TYR A 125 -7.56 -4.58 -6.47
CA TYR A 125 -8.05 -4.56 -5.10
C TYR A 125 -8.60 -5.91 -4.69
N GLN A 126 -8.32 -6.32 -3.45
CA GLN A 126 -8.82 -7.56 -2.87
C GLN A 126 -9.11 -7.39 -1.38
N SER A 127 -10.23 -7.95 -0.95
CA SER A 127 -10.51 -8.25 0.46
C SER A 127 -10.29 -9.73 0.69
N MET A 128 -9.41 -10.07 1.64
CA MET A 128 -9.05 -11.44 1.97
C MET A 128 -9.37 -11.71 3.43
N GLN A 129 -10.11 -12.77 3.71
CA GLN A 129 -10.33 -13.22 5.08
C GLN A 129 -9.19 -14.13 5.53
N LEU A 130 -8.75 -13.97 6.78
CA LEU A 130 -7.72 -14.79 7.38
C LEU A 130 -8.31 -16.17 7.76
N ASN A 131 -7.67 -17.24 7.29
CA ASN A 131 -7.85 -18.57 7.84
C ASN A 131 -7.08 -18.68 9.16
N VAL A 132 -7.80 -18.47 10.26
CA VAL A 132 -7.23 -18.45 11.62
C VAL A 132 -6.55 -19.77 11.98
N SER A 133 -7.12 -20.91 11.58
CA SER A 133 -6.57 -22.24 11.88
C SER A 133 -5.20 -22.46 11.23
N GLN A 134 -5.00 -21.96 10.00
CA GLN A 134 -3.69 -22.00 9.34
C GLN A 134 -2.72 -20.98 9.95
N TYR A 135 -3.19 -19.77 10.23
CA TYR A 135 -2.38 -18.70 10.80
C TYR A 135 -1.81 -19.05 12.17
N ILE A 136 -2.61 -19.65 13.07
CA ILE A 136 -2.17 -20.02 14.43
C ILE A 136 -0.92 -20.90 14.41
N ASN A 137 -0.82 -21.83 13.45
CA ASN A 137 0.33 -22.73 13.35
C ASN A 137 1.61 -22.02 12.90
N MET A 138 1.48 -20.91 12.17
CA MET A 138 2.61 -20.16 11.61
C MET A 138 2.95 -18.91 12.43
N ARG A 139 2.00 -18.43 13.23
CA ARG A 139 2.11 -17.22 14.04
C ARG A 139 3.40 -17.18 14.88
N PRO A 140 3.80 -18.24 15.62
CA PRO A 140 5.04 -18.19 16.40
C PRO A 140 6.30 -17.98 15.54
N SER A 141 6.33 -18.59 14.35
CA SER A 141 7.46 -18.43 13.42
C SER A 141 7.50 -17.03 12.81
N ILE A 142 6.33 -16.44 12.55
CA ILE A 142 6.20 -15.06 12.07
C ILE A 142 6.64 -14.10 13.18
N GLU A 143 6.12 -14.25 14.40
CA GLU A 143 6.46 -13.43 15.57
C GLU A 143 7.95 -13.50 15.90
N ASN A 144 8.58 -14.68 15.83
CA ASN A 144 10.02 -14.83 16.03
C ASN A 144 10.87 -14.12 14.96
N LYS A 145 10.42 -14.11 13.71
CA LYS A 145 11.09 -13.34 12.64
C LYS A 145 10.85 -11.85 12.83
N LEU A 146 9.62 -11.45 13.14
CA LEU A 146 9.28 -10.05 13.36
C LEU A 146 9.97 -9.48 14.59
N SER A 147 10.16 -10.22 15.69
CA SER A 147 10.87 -9.73 16.87
C SER A 147 12.35 -9.42 16.57
N SER A 148 12.95 -10.12 15.60
CA SER A 148 14.30 -9.77 15.10
C SER A 148 14.33 -8.50 14.26
N VAL A 149 13.22 -8.12 13.61
CA VAL A 149 13.06 -6.89 12.81
C VAL A 149 12.49 -5.73 13.62
N SER A 150 11.68 -6.01 14.66
CA SER A 150 11.06 -5.04 15.57
C SER A 150 12.10 -4.24 16.33
N ARG A 151 13.23 -4.87 16.67
CA ARG A 151 14.39 -4.16 17.24
C ARG A 151 14.80 -2.97 16.36
N THR A 152 14.73 -3.11 15.04
CA THR A 152 15.06 -2.02 14.11
C THR A 152 14.05 -0.87 14.11
N ILE A 153 12.77 -1.11 14.44
CA ILE A 153 11.75 -0.06 14.53
C ILE A 153 11.82 0.67 15.88
N ASP A 154 12.03 -0.07 16.98
CA ASP A 154 12.19 0.53 18.30
C ASP A 154 13.48 1.37 18.40
N ASP A 155 14.57 0.92 17.77
CA ASP A 155 15.83 1.68 17.64
C ASP A 155 15.63 2.99 16.84
N LEU A 156 14.75 2.98 15.82
CA LEU A 156 14.38 4.18 15.05
C LEU A 156 13.57 5.20 15.84
N SER A 157 12.84 4.76 16.89
CA SER A 157 12.12 5.66 17.81
C SER A 157 13.00 6.23 18.92
N LEU A 158 14.11 5.58 19.29
CA LEU A 158 15.01 6.07 20.34
C LEU A 158 16.03 7.11 19.85
N GLU A 159 16.52 7.01 18.60
CA GLU A 159 17.45 8.02 18.05
C GLU A 159 16.79 9.40 17.83
N LYS A 160 15.45 9.48 17.74
CA LYS A 160 14.72 10.73 17.49
C LYS A 160 14.15 11.42 18.74
N LEU A 161 14.36 10.85 19.93
CA LEU A 161 13.87 11.41 21.20
C LEU A 161 14.97 11.98 22.10
N THR A 162 16.22 12.07 21.61
CA THR A 162 17.26 12.87 22.27
C THR A 162 17.28 14.26 21.63
N ILE A 163 16.43 15.16 22.13
CA ILE A 163 16.60 16.62 22.05
C ILE A 163 16.62 17.14 23.48
#